data_AF-A0A7K3ZXU6-F1
#
_entry.id   AF-A0A7K3ZXU6-F1
#
_cell.length_a   1.000
_cell.length_b   1.000
_cell.length_c   1.000
_cell.angle_alpha   90.00
_cell.angle_beta   90.00
_cell.angle_gamma   90.00
#
_symmetry.space_group_name_H-M   'P 1'
#
loop_
_entity.id
_entity.type
_entity.pdbx_description
1 polymer ?
#
loop_
_entity_poly.entity_id
_entity_poly.type
_entity_poly.pdbx_seq_one_letter_code
_entity_poly.pdbx_strand_id
1 'polypeptide(L)'
;MQSVDIVLAEEVDLSGSWSSEYQLGSEEEALTANIQQVESNLLGSFTVKSSSGDEYSGVIFGTVDGSNVAANLISVRDSGNNKDPLLTVTLINCRIKDKNTLKGTYAVQDSGMNAIEEQPFEATRN
;
A
#
# COMPACT_ATOMS: atom_id res chain seq x y z
N MET A 1 25.65 -5.81 -19.97
CA MET A 1 24.56 -6.31 -19.10
C MET A 1 24.80 -5.70 -17.72
N GLN A 2 23.97 -4.75 -17.30
CA GLN A 2 24.01 -4.27 -15.91
C GLN A 2 23.32 -5.32 -15.05
N SER A 3 24.02 -5.82 -14.01
CA SER A 3 23.36 -6.60 -12.97
C SER A 3 22.39 -5.66 -12.26
N VAL A 4 21.11 -5.97 -12.32
CA VAL A 4 20.15 -5.39 -11.38
C VAL A 4 20.41 -6.14 -10.10
N ASP A 5 21.00 -5.47 -9.10
CA ASP A 5 21.09 -6.03 -7.75
C ASP A 5 19.65 -6.21 -7.25
N ILE A 6 19.14 -7.42 -7.38
CA ILE A 6 17.82 -7.79 -6.86
C ILE A 6 18.02 -7.94 -5.35
N VAL A 7 17.59 -6.94 -4.60
CA VAL A 7 17.54 -7.02 -3.15
C VAL A 7 16.46 -8.04 -2.77
N LEU A 8 16.87 -9.14 -2.12
CA LEU A 8 15.96 -10.17 -1.63
C LEU A 8 15.37 -9.72 -0.29
N ALA A 9 14.07 -9.93 -0.09
CA ALA A 9 13.39 -9.54 1.13
C ALA A 9 13.79 -10.36 2.36
N GLU A 10 14.43 -11.52 2.18
CA GLU A 10 15.06 -12.24 3.30
C GLU A 10 16.21 -11.44 3.94
N GLU A 11 16.75 -10.44 3.24
CA GLU A 11 17.79 -9.52 3.75
C GLU A 11 17.24 -8.14 4.14
N VAL A 12 15.94 -7.88 3.93
CA VAL A 12 15.31 -6.58 4.20
C VAL A 12 14.10 -6.78 5.10
N ASP A 13 14.32 -6.54 6.39
CA ASP A 13 13.22 -6.36 7.34
C ASP A 13 12.37 -5.16 6.88
N LEU A 14 11.10 -5.41 6.51
CA LEU A 14 10.16 -4.37 6.11
C LEU A 14 9.48 -3.71 7.33
N SER A 15 9.79 -4.15 8.55
CA SER A 15 9.24 -3.56 9.77
C SER A 15 9.65 -2.10 9.94
N GLY A 16 8.69 -1.22 10.17
CA GLY A 16 8.93 0.20 10.32
C GLY A 16 7.79 1.06 9.81
N SER A 17 8.07 2.37 9.76
CA SER A 17 7.15 3.36 9.23
C SER A 17 7.45 3.63 7.76
N TRP A 18 6.41 3.68 6.95
CA TRP A 18 6.48 3.91 5.51
C TRP A 18 5.51 5.03 5.11
N SER A 19 5.89 5.82 4.11
CA SER A 19 5.07 6.89 3.56
C SER A 19 4.94 6.76 2.05
N SER A 20 3.79 7.17 1.51
CA SER A 20 3.55 7.24 0.07
C SER A 20 2.57 8.37 -0.22
N GLU A 21 2.77 9.04 -1.36
CA GLU A 21 1.86 10.04 -1.89
C GLU A 21 1.37 9.55 -3.26
N TYR A 22 0.06 9.55 -3.48
CA TYR A 22 -0.55 9.08 -4.73
C TYR A 22 -1.84 9.84 -5.05
N GLN A 23 -2.28 9.72 -6.31
CA GLN A 23 -3.54 10.28 -6.78
C GLN A 23 -4.62 9.21 -6.78
N LEU A 24 -5.74 9.46 -6.12
CA LEU A 24 -6.94 8.63 -6.15
C LEU A 24 -8.05 9.41 -6.88
N GLY A 25 -8.25 9.10 -8.16
CA GLY A 25 -9.13 9.88 -9.02
C GLY A 25 -8.57 11.29 -9.24
N SER A 26 -9.26 12.32 -8.75
CA SER A 26 -8.81 13.71 -8.79
C SER A 26 -8.26 14.22 -7.44
N GLU A 27 -8.19 13.35 -6.43
CA GLU A 27 -7.73 13.71 -5.09
C GLU A 27 -6.31 13.25 -4.85
N GLU A 28 -5.54 14.06 -4.12
CA GLU A 28 -4.21 13.69 -3.65
C GLU A 28 -4.31 13.09 -2.25
N GLU A 29 -3.66 11.96 -2.04
CA GLU A 29 -3.66 11.24 -0.78
C GLU A 29 -2.23 11.01 -0.28
N ALA A 30 -2.04 11.29 1.02
CA ALA A 30 -0.81 11.00 1.75
C ALA A 30 -1.05 9.84 2.72
N LEU A 31 -0.40 8.71 2.47
CA LEU A 31 -0.50 7.50 3.28
C LEU A 31 0.72 7.35 4.18
N THR A 32 0.48 7.00 5.45
CA THR A 32 1.51 6.55 6.39
C THR A 32 1.13 5.18 6.91
N ALA A 33 2.04 4.21 6.77
CA ALA A 33 1.88 2.84 7.24
C ALA A 33 2.90 2.51 8.35
N ASN A 34 2.48 1.70 9.32
CA ASN A 34 3.35 1.06 10.29
C ASN A 34 3.23 -0.45 10.08
N ILE A 35 4.35 -1.08 9.71
CA ILE A 35 4.42 -2.47 9.30
C ILE A 35 5.28 -3.24 10.30
N GLN A 36 4.88 -4.46 10.60
CA GLN A 36 5.66 -5.48 11.28
C GLN A 36 5.74 -6.72 10.39
N GLN A 37 6.96 -7.20 10.16
CA GLN A 37 7.22 -8.44 9.47
C GLN A 37 7.47 -9.56 10.48
N VAL A 38 6.75 -10.67 10.33
CA VAL A 38 6.96 -11.90 11.09
C VAL A 38 7.13 -13.04 10.09
N GLU A 39 8.37 -13.50 9.95
CA GLU A 39 8.77 -14.42 8.88
C GLU A 39 8.39 -13.85 7.50
N SER A 40 7.59 -14.58 6.73
CA SER A 40 7.07 -14.18 5.43
C SER A 40 5.75 -13.38 5.51
N ASN A 41 5.23 -13.08 6.71
CA ASN A 41 3.95 -12.39 6.88
C ASN A 41 4.16 -10.92 7.24
N LEU A 42 3.29 -10.06 6.71
CA LEU A 42 3.21 -8.64 7.05
C LEU A 42 1.90 -8.35 7.77
N LEU A 43 2.01 -7.63 8.88
CA LEU A 43 0.90 -7.12 9.66
C LEU A 43 1.15 -5.64 9.91
N GLY A 44 0.10 -4.84 9.88
CA GLY A 44 0.28 -3.41 10.13
C GLY A 44 -1.00 -2.63 10.17
N SER A 45 -0.83 -1.32 10.26
CA SER A 45 -1.92 -0.35 10.13
C SER A 45 -1.46 0.81 9.28
N PHE A 46 -2.41 1.53 8.71
CA PHE A 46 -2.13 2.75 7.97
C PHE A 46 -3.15 3.84 8.26
N THR A 47 -2.74 5.07 8.00
CA THR A 47 -3.58 6.26 8.00
C THR A 47 -3.38 6.97 6.67
N VAL A 48 -4.47 7.47 6.08
CA VAL A 48 -4.45 8.28 4.87
C VAL A 48 -5.09 9.61 5.13
N LYS A 49 -4.37 10.67 4.76
CA LYS A 49 -4.87 12.03 4.75
C LYS A 49 -5.17 12.45 3.31
N SER A 50 -6.44 12.65 3.00
CA SER A 50 -6.88 13.23 1.73
C SER A 50 -6.72 14.75 1.74
N SER A 51 -6.41 15.35 0.59
CA SER A 51 -6.33 16.80 0.42
C SER A 51 -7.69 17.51 0.47
N SER A 52 -8.79 16.78 0.24
CA SER A 52 -10.15 17.32 0.12
C SER A 52 -11.20 16.60 0.97
N GLY A 53 -10.83 15.53 1.69
CA GLY A 53 -11.74 14.69 2.47
C GLY A 53 -11.27 14.40 3.89
N ASP A 54 -12.04 13.57 4.58
CA ASP A 54 -11.72 13.12 5.93
C ASP A 54 -10.55 12.13 5.93
N GLU A 55 -9.79 12.14 7.02
CA GLU A 55 -8.76 11.14 7.29
C GLU A 55 -9.41 9.77 7.48
N TYR A 56 -8.78 8.73 6.94
CA TYR A 56 -9.21 7.36 7.15
C TYR A 56 -8.03 6.47 7.52
N SER A 57 -8.32 5.33 8.13
CA SER A 57 -7.30 4.40 8.61
C SER A 57 -7.74 2.96 8.46
N GLY A 58 -6.76 2.06 8.43
CA GLY A 58 -7.02 0.66 8.15
C GLY A 58 -5.91 -0.26 8.63
N VAL A 59 -6.06 -1.53 8.26
CA VAL A 59 -5.16 -2.62 8.60
C VAL A 59 -4.47 -3.16 7.36
N ILE A 60 -3.24 -3.63 7.53
CA ILE A 60 -2.41 -4.21 6.49
C ILE A 60 -2.24 -5.71 6.80
N PHE A 61 -2.52 -6.54 5.80
CA PHE A 61 -2.16 -7.96 5.81
C PHE A 61 -1.45 -8.31 4.52
N GLY A 62 -0.31 -8.97 4.60
CA GLY A 62 0.45 -9.30 3.41
C GLY A 62 1.44 -10.42 3.59
N THR A 63 2.12 -10.74 2.51
CA THR A 63 3.19 -11.72 2.47
C THR A 63 4.39 -11.19 1.69
N VAL A 64 5.55 -11.67 2.08
CA VAL A 64 6.84 -11.42 1.44
C VAL A 64 7.35 -12.74 0.89
N ASP A 65 7.66 -12.77 -0.40
CA ASP A 65 8.23 -13.94 -1.09
C ASP A 65 9.37 -13.49 -2.03
N GLY A 66 10.61 -13.77 -1.64
CA GLY A 66 11.79 -13.35 -2.39
C GLY A 66 11.87 -11.82 -2.47
N SER A 67 11.78 -11.22 -3.66
CA SER A 67 11.72 -9.76 -3.83
C SER A 67 10.29 -9.22 -3.99
N ASN A 68 9.29 -10.10 -3.93
CA ASN A 68 7.90 -9.76 -4.14
C ASN A 68 7.21 -9.51 -2.80
N VAL A 69 6.35 -8.50 -2.78
CA VAL A 69 5.48 -8.17 -1.67
C VAL A 69 4.05 -8.16 -2.21
N ALA A 70 3.15 -8.83 -1.50
CA ALA A 70 1.71 -8.73 -1.72
C ALA A 70 1.08 -8.24 -0.43
N ALA A 71 0.31 -7.15 -0.48
CA ALA A 71 -0.31 -6.60 0.72
C ALA A 71 -1.71 -6.07 0.41
N ASN A 72 -2.65 -6.38 1.29
CA ASN A 72 -4.01 -5.89 1.27
C ASN A 72 -4.15 -4.82 2.35
N LEU A 73 -4.63 -3.66 1.97
CA LEU A 73 -4.96 -2.54 2.84
C LEU A 73 -6.48 -2.49 2.95
N ILE A 74 -7.00 -2.86 4.11
CA ILE A 74 -8.44 -2.87 4.35
C ILE A 74 -8.77 -1.63 5.17
N SER A 75 -9.61 -0.76 4.62
CA SER A 75 -10.11 0.44 5.29
C SER A 75 -11.52 0.73 4.83
N VAL A 76 -12.40 1.09 5.75
CA VAL A 76 -13.73 1.59 5.42
C VAL A 76 -13.62 3.11 5.36
N ARG A 77 -13.64 3.67 4.15
CA ARG A 77 -13.74 5.13 3.96
C ARG A 77 -15.23 5.50 3.86
N ASP A 78 -15.72 6.30 4.80
CA ASP A 78 -17.04 6.93 4.67
C ASP A 78 -16.94 8.05 3.63
N SER A 79 -17.31 7.74 2.39
CA SER A 79 -17.44 8.74 1.34
C SER A 79 -18.79 9.43 1.50
N GLY A 80 -18.85 10.46 2.35
CA GLY A 80 -20.07 11.20 2.65
C GLY A 80 -20.92 11.55 1.41
N ASN A 81 -22.24 11.63 1.63
CA ASN A 81 -23.31 11.88 0.64
C ASN A 81 -23.29 10.95 -0.61
N ASN A 82 -23.87 9.76 -0.46
CA ASN A 82 -24.31 8.88 -1.56
C ASN A 82 -23.21 8.34 -2.50
N LYS A 83 -21.94 8.30 -2.08
CA LYS A 83 -20.90 7.54 -2.79
C LYS A 83 -20.68 6.20 -2.10
N ASP A 84 -20.51 5.14 -2.89
CA ASP A 84 -20.20 3.82 -2.34
C ASP A 84 -18.87 3.87 -1.58
N PRO A 85 -18.84 3.37 -0.33
CA PRO A 85 -17.63 3.39 0.46
C PRO A 85 -16.55 2.58 -0.24
N LEU A 86 -15.36 3.16 -0.35
CA LEU A 86 -14.16 2.40 -0.71
C LEU A 86 -13.82 1.51 0.49
N LEU A 87 -13.74 0.20 0.23
CA LEU A 87 -13.61 -0.80 1.28
C LEU A 87 -12.20 -1.42 1.35
N THR A 88 -11.51 -1.47 0.21
CA THR A 88 -10.21 -2.14 0.14
C THR A 88 -9.31 -1.48 -0.90
N VAL A 89 -8.07 -1.21 -0.52
CA VAL A 89 -6.95 -0.92 -1.42
C VAL A 89 -6.07 -2.17 -1.41
N THR A 90 -5.75 -2.74 -2.58
CA THR A 90 -4.86 -3.91 -2.68
C THR A 90 -3.58 -3.47 -3.38
N LEU A 91 -2.42 -3.68 -2.75
CA LEU A 91 -1.13 -3.51 -3.41
C LEU A 91 -0.81 -4.78 -4.21
N ILE A 92 -0.69 -4.61 -5.52
CA ILE A 92 -0.46 -5.66 -6.51
C ILE A 92 0.95 -5.46 -7.09
N ASN A 93 1.65 -6.56 -7.39
CA ASN A 93 2.98 -6.52 -8.02
C ASN A 93 4.00 -5.65 -7.27
N CYS A 94 3.88 -5.51 -5.95
CA CYS A 94 4.81 -4.72 -5.16
C CYS A 94 6.17 -5.42 -5.08
N ARG A 95 7.24 -4.64 -5.25
CA ARG A 95 8.62 -5.10 -5.24
C ARG A 95 9.49 -4.19 -4.39
N ILE A 96 10.49 -4.80 -3.77
CA ILE A 96 11.57 -4.08 -3.11
C ILE A 96 12.51 -3.53 -4.18
N LYS A 97 12.61 -2.20 -4.27
CA LYS A 97 13.56 -1.53 -5.15
C LYS A 97 14.91 -1.40 -4.47
N ASP A 98 14.90 -1.04 -3.20
CA ASP A 98 16.05 -0.99 -2.30
C ASP A 98 15.57 -1.03 -0.83
N LYS A 99 16.51 -1.01 0.13
CA LYS A 99 16.22 -1.11 1.57
C LYS A 99 15.25 -0.05 2.12
N ASN A 100 15.07 1.07 1.42
CA ASN A 100 14.24 2.19 1.83
C ASN A 100 13.08 2.46 0.87
N THR A 101 12.93 1.68 -0.20
CA THR A 101 11.97 1.98 -1.27
C THR A 101 11.20 0.75 -1.74
N LEU A 102 9.87 0.87 -1.74
CA LEU A 102 8.93 -0.09 -2.33
C LEU A 102 8.26 0.53 -3.56
N LYS A 103 7.97 -0.28 -4.58
CA LYS A 103 7.26 0.17 -5.79
C LYS A 103 6.33 -0.93 -6.31
N GLY A 104 5.16 -0.54 -6.82
CA GLY A 104 4.21 -1.50 -7.39
C GLY A 104 3.03 -0.83 -8.07
N THR A 105 1.94 -1.58 -8.21
CA THR A 105 0.62 -1.05 -8.54
C THR A 105 -0.32 -1.25 -7.36
N TYR A 106 -1.37 -0.45 -7.28
CA TYR A 106 -2.47 -0.70 -6.36
C TYR A 106 -3.78 -0.71 -7.14
N ALA A 107 -4.73 -1.51 -6.67
CA ALA A 107 -6.11 -1.51 -7.14
C ALA A 107 -7.02 -1.11 -5.98
N VAL A 108 -8.12 -0.45 -6.29
CA VAL A 108 -9.12 -0.06 -5.28
C VAL A 108 -10.41 -0.83 -5.56
N GLN A 109 -11.11 -1.26 -4.51
CA GLN A 109 -12.41 -1.92 -4.63
C GLN A 109 -13.51 -1.09 -3.99
N ASP A 110 -14.63 -0.98 -4.71
CA ASP A 110 -15.87 -0.41 -4.19
C ASP A 110 -16.65 -1.42 -3.32
N SER A 111 -17.82 -1.00 -2.82
CA SER A 111 -18.72 -1.84 -2.02
C SER A 111 -19.31 -3.05 -2.75
N GLY A 112 -19.28 -3.03 -4.09
CA GLY A 112 -19.65 -4.14 -4.95
C GLY A 112 -18.51 -5.10 -5.28
N MET A 113 -17.31 -4.88 -4.73
CA MET A 113 -16.07 -5.58 -5.09
C MET A 113 -15.63 -5.37 -6.55
N ASN A 114 -16.07 -4.30 -7.20
CA ASN A 114 -15.58 -3.94 -8.52
C ASN A 114 -14.18 -3.34 -8.38
N ALA A 115 -13.22 -3.89 -9.12
CA ALA A 115 -11.87 -3.34 -9.18
C ALA A 115 -11.88 -2.04 -10.00
N ILE A 116 -11.47 -0.96 -9.36
CA ILE A 116 -11.12 0.31 -9.98
C ILE A 116 -9.66 0.21 -10.42
N GLU A 117 -9.40 0.63 -11.65
CA GLU A 117 -8.16 0.57 -12.43
C GLU A 117 -6.85 0.56 -11.62
N GLU A 118 -5.89 -0.28 -12.02
CA GLU A 118 -4.57 -0.36 -11.39
C GLU A 118 -3.76 0.93 -11.61
N GLN A 119 -3.25 1.51 -10.52
CA GLN A 119 -2.42 2.73 -10.56
C GLN A 119 -1.04 2.46 -9.94
N PRO A 120 0.03 3.10 -10.44
CA PRO A 120 1.36 2.93 -9.87
C PRO A 120 1.51 3.64 -8.52
N PHE A 121 2.35 3.09 -7.63
CA PHE A 121 2.79 3.78 -6.40
C PHE A 121 4.28 3.57 -6.13
N GLU A 122 4.86 4.48 -5.36
CA GLU A 122 6.20 4.37 -4.77
C GLU A 122 6.10 4.78 -3.29
N ALA A 123 6.70 4.00 -2.40
CA ALA A 123 6.68 4.25 -0.95
C ALA A 123 8.09 4.26 -0.39
N THR A 124 8.35 5.16 0.55
CA THR A 124 9.65 5.36 1.19
C THR A 124 9.60 5.12 2.69
N ARG A 125 10.66 4.52 3.24
CA ARG A 125 10.83 4.32 4.67
C ARG A 125 11.09 5.67 5.37
N ASN A 126 10.43 5.89 6.51
CA ASN A 126 10.64 7.05 7.38
C ASN A 126 11.71 6.79 8.45
#